data_AF-A0AAV6FCI4-F1
#
_entry.id   AF-A0AAV6FCI4-F1
#
_cell.length_a   1.000
_cell.length_b   1.000
_cell.length_c   1.000
_cell.angle_alpha   90.00
_cell.angle_beta   90.00
_cell.angle_gamma   90.00
#
_symmetry.space_group_name_H-M   'P 1'
#
loop_
_entity.id
_entity.type
_entity.pdbx_description
1 polymer ?
#
loop_
_entity_poly.entity_id
_entity_poly.type
_entity_poly.pdbx_seq_one_letter_code
_entity_poly.pdbx_strand_id
1 'polypeptide(L)'
;MDFCHSKGLSKCGVSDEGYVCLALALMINPSCVKELYVNNNHSGGSAQKLLSATLKDPHRKVETLQFADCKLTDKSCEIVASVLQSANSLLQLDLSDNDLGDSGVQLLSKGLSSFNCKIHTLRLSDCLISEKGCGFLASALSSNPSHLKLLDLSYNYPGESGLKLLSARLEDPVCKLEILKYVQKEPPLLHI
;
A
#
# COMPACT_ATOMS: atom_id res chain seq x y z
N MET A 1 -30.25 -4.40 -6.11
CA MET A 1 -29.44 -3.17 -6.17
C MET A 1 -28.52 -3.18 -4.96
N ASP A 2 -27.34 -3.77 -5.11
CA ASP A 2 -26.42 -4.06 -4.00
C ASP A 2 -25.58 -2.84 -3.64
N PHE A 3 -25.99 -2.15 -2.57
CA PHE A 3 -25.25 -1.03 -1.97
C PHE A 3 -24.06 -1.48 -1.08
N CYS A 4 -23.71 -2.76 -1.05
CA CYS A 4 -22.82 -3.31 0.00
C CYS A 4 -21.35 -3.53 -0.40
N HIS A 5 -20.98 -3.52 -1.69
CA HIS A 5 -19.66 -4.01 -2.11
C HIS A 5 -18.49 -3.06 -1.85
N SER A 6 -18.76 -1.75 -1.87
CA SER A 6 -17.75 -0.70 -1.77
C SER A 6 -18.14 0.29 -0.68
N LYS A 7 -17.25 0.54 0.29
CA LYS A 7 -17.44 1.55 1.33
C LYS A 7 -16.33 2.59 1.25
N GLY A 8 -16.71 3.83 0.93
CA GLY A 8 -15.79 4.96 0.90
C GLY A 8 -16.15 6.03 1.92
N LEU A 9 -15.17 6.50 2.69
CA LEU A 9 -15.24 7.64 3.60
C LEU A 9 -14.14 8.67 3.28
N SER A 10 -13.83 8.83 2.00
CA SER A 10 -12.77 9.75 1.58
C SER A 10 -13.20 11.20 1.81
N LYS A 11 -12.34 12.01 2.44
CA LYS A 11 -12.56 13.46 2.70
C LYS A 11 -13.74 13.79 3.63
N CYS A 12 -14.14 12.89 4.53
CA CYS A 12 -15.26 13.15 5.44
C CYS A 12 -14.85 13.83 6.76
N GLY A 13 -13.58 14.18 6.96
CA GLY A 13 -13.10 14.67 8.27
C GLY A 13 -13.40 13.66 9.37
N VAL A 14 -13.17 12.37 9.06
CA VAL A 14 -13.57 11.26 9.94
C VAL A 14 -12.85 11.44 11.27
N SER A 15 -13.60 11.76 12.32
CA SER A 15 -13.07 11.85 13.68
C SER A 15 -12.60 10.46 14.14
N ASP A 16 -11.87 10.40 15.24
CA ASP A 16 -11.47 9.12 15.84
C ASP A 16 -12.70 8.23 16.12
N GLU A 17 -13.84 8.83 16.50
CA GLU A 17 -15.13 8.13 16.65
C GLU A 17 -15.66 7.57 15.31
N GLY A 18 -15.51 8.30 14.20
CA GLY A 18 -15.89 7.83 12.88
C GLY A 18 -15.11 6.58 12.44
N TYR A 19 -13.82 6.52 12.78
CA TYR A 19 -12.99 5.32 12.57
C TYR A 19 -13.43 4.14 13.45
N VAL A 20 -13.83 4.41 14.69
CA VAL A 20 -14.38 3.39 15.59
C VAL A 20 -15.71 2.86 15.06
N CYS A 21 -16.62 3.74 14.63
CA CYS A 21 -17.89 3.35 14.02
C CYS A 21 -17.68 2.52 12.75
N LEU A 22 -16.70 2.86 11.91
CA LEU A 22 -16.38 2.08 10.73
C LEU A 22 -15.79 0.71 11.11
N ALA A 23 -14.87 0.65 12.05
CA ALA A 23 -14.31 -0.62 12.54
C ALA A 23 -15.42 -1.54 13.08
N LEU A 24 -16.33 -1.00 13.91
CA LEU A 24 -17.49 -1.72 14.43
C LEU A 24 -18.45 -2.15 13.31
N ALA A 25 -18.76 -1.28 12.37
CA ALA A 25 -19.64 -1.60 11.24
C ALA A 25 -19.06 -2.71 10.37
N LEU A 26 -17.74 -2.74 10.20
CA LEU A 26 -17.05 -3.81 9.51
C LEU A 26 -17.02 -5.11 10.33
N MET A 27 -16.94 -5.04 11.67
CA MET A 27 -17.03 -6.22 12.54
C MET A 27 -18.41 -6.86 12.52
N ILE A 28 -19.47 -6.05 12.43
CA ILE A 28 -20.86 -6.54 12.44
C ILE A 28 -21.22 -7.18 11.09
N ASN A 29 -20.65 -6.70 9.97
CA ASN A 29 -20.92 -7.21 8.62
C ASN A 29 -19.62 -7.57 7.86
N PRO A 30 -18.91 -8.64 8.26
CA PRO A 30 -17.57 -8.95 7.74
C PRO A 30 -17.56 -9.43 6.29
N SER A 31 -18.67 -9.93 5.76
CA SER A 31 -18.76 -10.56 4.44
C SER A 31 -19.10 -9.61 3.28
N CYS A 32 -19.50 -8.37 3.55
CA CYS A 32 -20.02 -7.48 2.51
C CYS A 32 -18.96 -6.57 1.85
N VAL A 33 -17.87 -6.24 2.54
CA VAL A 33 -16.95 -5.20 2.06
C VAL A 33 -15.77 -5.83 1.31
N LYS A 34 -15.75 -5.61 0.00
CA LYS A 34 -14.62 -5.99 -0.87
C LYS A 34 -13.65 -4.83 -1.08
N GLU A 35 -14.16 -3.60 -1.02
CA GLU A 35 -13.39 -2.40 -1.28
C GLU A 35 -13.59 -1.40 -0.14
N LEU A 36 -12.49 -0.88 0.40
CA LEU A 36 -12.50 0.13 1.45
C LEU A 36 -11.60 1.32 1.07
N TYR A 37 -12.20 2.50 1.04
CA TYR A 37 -11.53 3.75 0.69
C TYR A 37 -11.62 4.74 1.84
N VAL A 38 -10.48 5.11 2.44
CA VAL A 38 -10.43 6.01 3.60
C VAL A 38 -9.45 7.17 3.41
N ASN A 39 -9.22 7.57 2.17
CA ASN A 39 -8.23 8.58 1.81
C ASN A 39 -8.51 9.96 2.45
N ASN A 40 -7.46 10.75 2.68
CA ASN A 40 -7.52 12.13 3.20
C ASN A 40 -8.18 12.21 4.59
N ASN A 41 -7.76 11.35 5.51
CA ASN A 41 -8.24 11.36 6.89
C ASN A 41 -7.02 11.46 7.82
N HIS A 42 -6.76 12.67 8.30
CA HIS A 42 -5.50 13.09 8.94
C HIS A 42 -5.21 12.53 10.35
N SER A 43 -5.72 11.35 10.70
CA SER A 43 -5.59 10.72 12.01
C SER A 43 -4.80 9.41 11.93
N GLY A 44 -3.47 9.49 11.78
CA GLY A 44 -2.58 8.34 11.59
C GLY A 44 -2.82 7.18 12.56
N GLY A 45 -3.06 7.48 13.85
CA GLY A 45 -3.38 6.46 14.85
C GLY A 45 -4.71 5.74 14.62
N SER A 46 -5.73 6.43 14.14
CA SER A 46 -7.07 5.87 13.86
C SER A 46 -7.10 5.13 12.53
N ALA A 47 -6.41 5.65 11.51
CA ALA A 47 -6.17 4.93 10.26
C ALA A 47 -5.43 3.60 10.51
N GLN A 48 -4.39 3.60 11.33
CA GLN A 48 -3.67 2.39 11.72
C GLN A 48 -4.57 1.38 12.45
N LYS A 49 -5.40 1.84 13.40
CA LYS A 49 -6.35 0.97 14.11
C LYS A 49 -7.35 0.33 13.15
N LEU A 50 -7.89 1.10 12.21
CA LEU A 50 -8.80 0.60 11.20
C LEU A 50 -8.12 -0.39 10.26
N LEU A 51 -6.91 -0.08 9.80
CA LEU A 51 -6.11 -0.97 8.96
C LEU A 51 -5.86 -2.30 9.68
N SER A 52 -5.49 -2.26 10.96
CA SER A 52 -5.35 -3.46 11.80
C SER A 52 -6.67 -4.22 11.95
N ALA A 53 -7.78 -3.55 12.24
CA ALA A 53 -9.09 -4.19 12.40
C ALA A 53 -9.61 -4.79 11.09
N THR A 54 -9.29 -4.15 9.97
CA THR A 54 -9.75 -4.58 8.64
C THR A 54 -8.97 -5.79 8.14
N LEU A 55 -7.67 -5.86 8.44
CA LEU A 55 -6.79 -6.85 7.85
C LEU A 55 -6.48 -8.06 8.75
N LYS A 56 -6.66 -7.95 10.07
CA LYS A 56 -6.39 -9.08 10.99
C LYS A 56 -7.49 -10.14 11.05
N ASP A 57 -8.67 -9.86 10.52
CA ASP A 57 -9.76 -10.83 10.48
C ASP A 57 -9.61 -11.73 9.24
N PRO A 58 -9.29 -13.03 9.43
CA PRO A 58 -8.99 -13.95 8.34
C PRO A 58 -10.22 -14.30 7.48
N HIS A 59 -11.43 -14.02 7.95
CA HIS A 59 -12.66 -14.30 7.21
C HIS A 59 -13.02 -13.17 6.23
N ARG A 60 -12.31 -12.04 6.29
CA ARG A 60 -12.56 -10.91 5.40
C ARG A 60 -11.95 -11.13 4.03
N LYS A 61 -12.77 -10.81 3.02
CA LYS A 61 -12.40 -10.86 1.61
C LYS A 61 -12.26 -9.46 1.03
N VAL A 62 -11.48 -8.62 1.71
CA VAL A 62 -11.14 -7.30 1.19
C VAL A 62 -10.14 -7.48 0.06
N GLU A 63 -10.52 -7.02 -1.12
CA GLU A 63 -9.74 -7.11 -2.36
C GLU A 63 -9.03 -5.79 -2.66
N THR A 64 -9.61 -4.65 -2.24
CA THR A 64 -9.05 -3.31 -2.49
C THR A 64 -9.02 -2.47 -1.22
N LEU A 65 -7.86 -1.90 -0.91
CA LEU A 65 -7.67 -0.92 0.17
C LEU A 65 -7.02 0.36 -0.35
N GLN A 66 -7.58 1.50 0.03
CA GLN A 66 -6.93 2.80 -0.17
C GLN A 66 -6.89 3.60 1.12
N PHE A 67 -5.67 3.95 1.52
CA PHE A 67 -5.34 4.77 2.69
C PHE A 67 -4.43 5.92 2.28
N ALA A 68 -4.70 6.55 1.13
CA ALA A 68 -3.89 7.67 0.66
C ALA A 68 -4.09 8.91 1.55
N ASP A 69 -3.01 9.63 1.89
CA ASP A 69 -3.02 10.76 2.83
C ASP A 69 -3.76 10.45 4.15
N CYS A 70 -3.24 9.44 4.85
CA CYS A 70 -3.77 8.98 6.14
C CYS A 70 -2.78 9.16 7.29
N LYS A 71 -1.64 9.83 7.06
CA LYS A 71 -0.52 9.95 8.01
C LYS A 71 -0.08 8.59 8.58
N LEU A 72 -0.01 7.58 7.70
CA LEU A 72 0.46 6.25 8.06
C LEU A 72 1.92 6.31 8.53
N THR A 73 2.27 5.36 9.39
CA THR A 73 3.61 5.24 10.01
C THR A 73 4.22 3.89 9.70
N ASP A 74 5.49 3.68 10.05
CA ASP A 74 6.16 2.38 9.96
C ASP A 74 5.37 1.24 10.61
N LYS A 75 4.67 1.50 11.72
CA LYS A 75 3.78 0.50 12.36
C LYS A 75 2.62 0.08 11.45
N SER A 76 2.14 0.97 10.60
CA SER A 76 1.13 0.65 9.59
C SER A 76 1.72 -0.27 8.52
N CYS A 77 2.95 0.01 8.07
CA CYS A 77 3.70 -0.85 7.15
C CYS A 77 3.97 -2.24 7.74
N GLU A 78 4.28 -2.36 9.03
CA GLU A 78 4.41 -3.66 9.72
C GLU A 78 3.12 -4.48 9.67
N ILE A 79 1.98 -3.84 9.93
CA ILE A 79 0.67 -4.51 9.86
C ILE A 79 0.40 -4.98 8.44
N VAL A 80 0.57 -4.11 7.44
CA VAL A 80 0.41 -4.47 6.03
C VAL A 80 1.34 -5.63 5.67
N ALA A 81 2.62 -5.56 6.02
CA ALA A 81 3.59 -6.62 5.71
C ALA A 81 3.19 -7.96 6.33
N SER A 82 2.73 -7.98 7.58
CA SER A 82 2.23 -9.18 8.25
C SER A 82 1.02 -9.80 7.53
N VAL A 83 0.14 -8.95 6.99
CA VAL A 83 -1.05 -9.39 6.25
C VAL A 83 -0.68 -9.96 4.89
N LEU A 84 0.26 -9.33 4.17
CA LEU A 84 0.77 -9.87 2.91
C LEU A 84 1.48 -11.21 3.09
N GLN A 85 2.00 -11.48 4.29
CA GLN A 85 2.60 -12.77 4.64
C GLN A 85 1.57 -13.86 4.93
N SER A 86 0.34 -13.51 5.30
CA SER A 86 -0.73 -14.47 5.60
C SER A 86 -1.65 -14.70 4.40
N ALA A 87 -2.47 -15.75 4.46
CA ALA A 87 -3.49 -15.99 3.45
C ALA A 87 -4.52 -14.85 3.49
N ASN A 88 -4.47 -13.96 2.50
CA ASN A 88 -5.38 -12.82 2.37
C ASN A 88 -5.98 -12.76 0.95
N SER A 89 -7.00 -11.91 0.78
CA SER A 89 -7.68 -11.69 -0.51
C SER A 89 -7.28 -10.37 -1.17
N LEU A 90 -6.27 -9.66 -0.66
CA LEU A 90 -5.93 -8.31 -1.09
C LEU A 90 -5.24 -8.34 -2.45
N LEU A 91 -5.83 -7.63 -3.42
CA LEU A 91 -5.34 -7.54 -4.79
C LEU A 91 -4.83 -6.14 -5.12
N GLN A 92 -5.38 -5.11 -4.48
CA GLN A 92 -5.03 -3.71 -4.73
C GLN A 92 -4.79 -2.98 -3.41
N LEU A 93 -3.66 -2.28 -3.34
CA LEU A 93 -3.29 -1.48 -2.19
C LEU A 93 -2.77 -0.11 -2.64
N ASP A 94 -3.37 0.94 -2.09
CA ASP A 94 -2.94 2.32 -2.29
C ASP A 94 -2.57 2.94 -0.93
N LEU A 95 -1.29 3.27 -0.78
CA LEU A 95 -0.74 3.96 0.39
C LEU A 95 -0.13 5.31 0.01
N SER A 96 -0.48 5.86 -1.16
CA SER A 96 0.09 7.09 -1.70
C SER A 96 -0.08 8.27 -0.74
N ASP A 97 0.73 9.32 -0.89
CA ASP A 97 0.66 10.54 -0.08
C ASP A 97 0.83 10.28 1.42
N ASN A 98 1.60 9.26 1.79
CA ASN A 98 2.02 9.01 3.18
C ASN A 98 3.54 9.01 3.24
N ASP A 99 4.11 9.70 4.23
CA ASP A 99 5.56 9.81 4.46
C ASP A 99 6.18 8.50 4.99
N LEU A 100 6.06 7.40 4.22
CA LEU A 100 6.52 6.07 4.61
C LEU A 100 8.05 5.97 4.60
N GLY A 101 8.70 6.68 3.67
CA GLY A 101 10.14 6.64 3.46
C GLY A 101 10.68 5.23 3.16
N ASP A 102 12.01 5.11 3.14
CA ASP A 102 12.67 3.83 2.87
C ASP A 102 12.43 2.78 3.96
N SER A 103 12.22 3.20 5.22
CA SER A 103 11.97 2.29 6.35
C SER A 103 10.61 1.60 6.21
N GLY A 104 9.55 2.35 5.90
CA GLY A 104 8.24 1.80 5.62
C GLY A 104 8.27 0.85 4.42
N VAL A 105 8.95 1.24 3.33
CA VAL A 105 9.12 0.38 2.14
C VAL A 105 9.91 -0.88 2.45
N GLN A 106 10.93 -0.82 3.28
CA GLN A 106 11.68 -2.01 3.71
C GLN A 106 10.77 -3.02 4.41
N LEU A 107 9.87 -2.55 5.26
CA LEU A 107 8.89 -3.39 5.95
C LEU A 107 7.89 -4.00 4.95
N LEU A 108 7.30 -3.18 4.08
CA LEU A 108 6.39 -3.64 3.02
C LEU A 108 7.04 -4.71 2.13
N SER A 109 8.32 -4.52 1.79
CA SER A 109 9.10 -5.44 0.96
C SER A 109 9.17 -6.85 1.57
N LYS A 110 9.26 -6.99 2.90
CA LYS A 110 9.18 -8.30 3.57
C LYS A 110 7.84 -9.00 3.33
N GLY A 111 6.76 -8.24 3.24
CA GLY A 111 5.42 -8.75 2.90
C GLY A 111 5.31 -9.16 1.44
N LEU A 112 5.80 -8.32 0.54
CA LEU A 112 5.79 -8.54 -0.91
C LEU A 112 6.60 -9.78 -1.31
N SER A 113 7.69 -10.10 -0.61
CA SER A 113 8.49 -11.30 -0.84
C SER A 113 7.79 -12.61 -0.45
N SER A 114 6.64 -12.57 0.22
CA SER A 114 5.94 -13.78 0.66
C SER A 114 5.26 -14.53 -0.49
N PHE A 115 5.30 -15.87 -0.46
CA PHE A 115 4.51 -16.72 -1.37
C PHE A 115 2.99 -16.54 -1.25
N ASN A 116 2.53 -16.01 -0.11
CA ASN A 116 1.11 -15.73 0.12
C ASN A 116 0.67 -14.37 -0.44
N CYS A 117 1.60 -13.53 -0.88
CA CYS A 117 1.29 -12.21 -1.41
C CYS A 117 0.64 -12.33 -2.79
N LYS A 118 -0.58 -11.77 -2.93
CA LYS A 118 -1.39 -11.82 -4.16
C LYS A 118 -1.71 -10.45 -4.73
N ILE A 119 -1.04 -9.40 -4.25
CA ILE A 119 -1.27 -8.04 -4.75
C ILE A 119 -0.88 -7.98 -6.23
N HIS A 120 -1.77 -7.39 -7.02
CA HIS A 120 -1.58 -7.07 -8.44
C HIS A 120 -1.27 -5.59 -8.65
N THR A 121 -1.72 -4.71 -7.76
CA THR A 121 -1.54 -3.26 -7.86
C THR A 121 -1.08 -2.70 -6.53
N LEU A 122 0.09 -2.06 -6.54
CA LEU A 122 0.63 -1.33 -5.40
C LEU A 122 0.91 0.10 -5.82
N ARG A 123 0.31 1.06 -5.12
CA ARG A 123 0.57 2.49 -5.28
C ARG A 123 1.24 3.05 -4.03
N LEU A 124 2.40 3.65 -4.25
CA LEU A 124 3.25 4.31 -3.26
C LEU A 124 3.65 5.69 -3.79
N SER A 125 2.74 6.36 -4.49
CA SER A 125 3.00 7.68 -5.05
C SER A 125 3.21 8.68 -3.90
N ASP A 126 4.17 9.59 -4.05
CA ASP A 126 4.52 10.58 -3.02
C ASP A 126 4.69 9.98 -1.60
N CYS A 127 5.60 9.02 -1.48
CA CYS A 127 5.88 8.32 -0.22
C CYS A 127 7.29 8.57 0.33
N LEU A 128 7.97 9.61 -0.17
CA LEU A 128 9.37 9.96 0.17
C LEU A 128 10.36 8.80 -0.05
N ILE A 129 10.11 7.97 -1.06
CA ILE A 129 10.92 6.80 -1.38
C ILE A 129 12.17 7.23 -2.16
N SER A 130 13.34 6.80 -1.72
CA SER A 130 14.62 7.05 -2.38
C SER A 130 15.07 5.88 -3.26
N GLU A 131 16.25 6.01 -3.87
CA GLU A 131 16.95 4.90 -4.54
C GLU A 131 17.06 3.64 -3.64
N LYS A 132 17.28 3.84 -2.33
CA LYS A 132 17.42 2.74 -1.37
C LYS A 132 16.10 1.98 -1.20
N GLY A 133 14.98 2.69 -1.06
CA GLY A 133 13.66 2.08 -1.01
C GLY A 133 13.31 1.30 -2.28
N CYS A 134 13.69 1.83 -3.45
CA CYS A 134 13.56 1.12 -4.72
C CYS A 134 14.36 -0.19 -4.75
N GLY A 135 15.55 -0.21 -4.15
CA GLY A 135 16.36 -1.43 -3.99
C GLY A 135 15.66 -2.53 -3.17
N PHE A 136 14.95 -2.15 -2.11
CA PHE A 136 14.14 -3.11 -1.33
C PHE A 136 12.97 -3.66 -2.15
N LEU A 137 12.26 -2.80 -2.89
CA LEU A 137 11.17 -3.24 -3.78
C LEU A 137 11.67 -4.17 -4.88
N ALA A 138 12.77 -3.82 -5.56
CA ALA A 138 13.36 -4.66 -6.61
C ALA A 138 13.78 -6.04 -6.06
N SER A 139 14.35 -6.08 -4.87
CA SER A 139 14.71 -7.34 -4.19
C SER A 139 13.46 -8.17 -3.85
N ALA A 140 12.39 -7.53 -3.40
CA ALA A 140 11.12 -8.22 -3.13
C ALA A 140 10.49 -8.80 -4.40
N LEU A 141 10.52 -8.05 -5.50
CA LEU A 141 10.00 -8.50 -6.81
C LEU A 141 10.86 -9.56 -7.49
N SER A 142 12.10 -9.74 -7.04
CA SER A 142 12.98 -10.83 -7.47
C SER A 142 12.74 -12.13 -6.70
N SER A 143 12.02 -12.03 -5.57
CA SER A 143 11.70 -13.18 -4.72
C SER A 143 10.33 -13.72 -5.14
N ASN A 144 10.27 -15.00 -5.54
CA ASN A 144 9.06 -15.71 -5.96
C ASN A 144 8.42 -15.14 -7.24
N PRO A 145 7.52 -15.86 -7.92
CA PRO A 145 6.74 -15.25 -8.99
C PRO A 145 5.80 -14.23 -8.36
N SER A 146 6.27 -12.98 -8.27
CA SER A 146 5.47 -11.84 -7.83
C SER A 146 4.17 -11.80 -8.65
N HIS A 147 3.04 -11.58 -7.98
CA HIS A 147 1.76 -11.34 -8.63
C HIS A 147 1.58 -9.87 -9.02
N LEU A 148 2.52 -9.00 -8.64
CA LEU A 148 2.44 -7.57 -8.86
C LEU A 148 2.55 -7.27 -10.35
N LYS A 149 1.54 -6.60 -10.89
CA LYS A 149 1.46 -6.16 -12.29
C LYS A 149 1.70 -4.68 -12.44
N LEU A 150 1.27 -3.88 -11.46
CA LEU A 150 1.42 -2.43 -11.47
C LEU A 150 2.08 -1.97 -10.17
N LEU A 151 3.20 -1.26 -10.33
CA LEU A 151 3.87 -0.51 -9.27
C LEU A 151 3.88 0.97 -9.63
N ASP A 152 3.26 1.81 -8.79
CA ASP A 152 3.27 3.26 -8.96
C ASP A 152 4.18 3.91 -7.91
N LEU A 153 5.26 4.53 -8.38
CA LEU A 153 6.23 5.28 -7.60
C LEU A 153 6.29 6.76 -8.03
N SER A 154 5.22 7.27 -8.64
CA SER A 154 5.14 8.68 -9.03
C SER A 154 5.40 9.61 -7.84
N TYR A 155 5.98 10.77 -8.11
CA TYR A 155 6.34 11.80 -7.12
C TYR A 155 7.26 11.32 -5.98
N ASN A 156 8.11 10.33 -6.24
CA ASN A 156 9.20 9.93 -5.34
C ASN A 156 10.58 10.33 -5.92
N TYR A 157 11.65 9.86 -5.28
CA TYR A 157 13.04 10.10 -5.66
C TYR A 157 13.75 8.77 -6.01
N PRO A 158 13.25 8.00 -7.00
CA PRO A 158 13.77 6.66 -7.28
C PRO A 158 15.20 6.65 -7.82
N GLY A 159 15.70 7.81 -8.27
CA GLY A 159 17.02 8.01 -8.88
C GLY A 159 17.30 7.09 -10.07
N GLU A 160 18.47 7.23 -10.69
CA GLU A 160 18.83 6.41 -11.85
C GLU A 160 19.04 4.95 -11.43
N SER A 161 19.69 4.75 -10.28
CA SER A 161 20.02 3.40 -9.78
C SER A 161 18.76 2.62 -9.40
N GLY A 162 17.81 3.25 -8.70
CA GLY A 162 16.56 2.59 -8.32
C GLY A 162 15.67 2.29 -9.51
N LEU A 163 15.57 3.21 -10.48
CA LEU A 163 14.84 2.96 -11.74
C LEU A 163 15.46 1.84 -12.55
N LYS A 164 16.80 1.75 -12.62
CA LYS A 164 17.50 0.64 -13.29
C LYS A 164 17.16 -0.70 -12.65
N LEU A 165 17.21 -0.78 -11.32
CA LEU A 165 16.88 -2.02 -10.59
C LEU A 165 15.43 -2.47 -10.83
N LEU A 166 14.48 -1.54 -10.80
CA LEU A 166 13.07 -1.84 -11.02
C LEU A 166 12.73 -2.14 -12.49
N SER A 167 13.35 -1.43 -13.44
CA SER A 167 13.17 -1.68 -14.88
C SER A 167 13.70 -3.06 -15.27
N ALA A 168 14.82 -3.49 -14.69
CA ALA A 168 15.33 -4.84 -14.86
C ALA A 168 14.39 -5.94 -14.34
N ARG A 169 13.33 -5.60 -13.59
CA ARG A 169 12.27 -6.55 -13.22
C ARG A 169 11.19 -6.69 -14.30
N LEU A 170 10.94 -5.65 -15.11
CA LEU A 170 10.02 -5.73 -16.26
C LEU A 170 10.53 -6.68 -17.35
N GLU A 171 11.86 -6.83 -17.43
CA GLU A 171 12.54 -7.72 -18.38
C GLU A 171 12.69 -9.16 -17.86
N ASP A 172 12.38 -9.39 -16.58
CA ASP A 172 12.53 -10.69 -15.93
C ASP A 172 11.33 -11.59 -16.27
N PRO A 173 11.50 -12.72 -16.98
CA PRO A 173 10.39 -13.54 -17.46
C PRO A 173 9.58 -14.21 -16.34
N VAL A 174 10.12 -14.29 -15.12
CA VAL A 174 9.37 -14.81 -13.96
C VAL A 174 8.69 -13.72 -13.14
N CYS A 175 9.01 -12.44 -13.39
CA CYS A 175 8.33 -11.31 -12.78
C CYS A 175 7.09 -10.95 -13.61
N LYS A 176 5.94 -10.76 -12.94
CA LYS A 176 4.69 -10.37 -13.61
C LYS A 176 4.48 -8.86 -13.67
N LEU A 177 5.50 -8.07 -13.35
CA LEU A 177 5.39 -6.62 -13.39
C LEU A 177 5.24 -6.20 -14.86
N GLU A 178 4.13 -5.55 -15.18
CA GLU A 178 3.79 -5.09 -16.52
C GLU A 178 3.94 -3.56 -16.63
N ILE A 179 3.65 -2.85 -15.54
CA ILE A 179 3.59 -1.39 -15.49
C ILE A 179 4.38 -0.87 -14.30
N LEU A 180 5.44 -0.13 -14.59
CA LEU A 180 6.14 0.72 -13.63
C LEU A 180 5.80 2.17 -13.94
N LYS A 181 5.07 2.84 -13.04
CA LYS A 181 4.80 4.28 -13.15
C LYS A 181 5.78 5.06 -12.29
N TYR A 182 6.33 6.12 -12.85
CA TYR A 182 7.16 7.07 -12.13
C TYR A 182 7.03 8.46 -12.77
N VAL A 183 7.11 9.47 -11.93
CA VAL A 183 7.26 10.89 -12.25
C VAL A 183 8.17 11.38 -11.15
N GLN A 184 9.37 11.88 -11.47
CA GLN A 184 10.31 12.25 -10.42
C GLN A 184 9.86 13.56 -9.76
N LYS A 185 9.89 13.63 -8.42
CA LYS A 185 9.88 14.94 -7.77
C LYS A 185 11.21 15.61 -8.09
N GLU A 186 11.15 16.86 -8.56
CA GLU A 186 12.38 17.65 -8.71
C GLU A 186 13.03 17.79 -7.32
N PRO A 187 14.34 17.56 -7.20
CA PRO A 187 15.03 17.88 -5.96
C PRO A 187 14.83 19.37 -5.68
N PRO A 188 14.59 19.78 -4.43
CA PRO A 188 14.47 21.19 -4.11
C PRO A 188 15.71 21.93 -4.61
N LEU A 189 15.50 22.93 -5.46
CA LEU A 189 16.57 23.80 -5.92
C LEU A 189 17.25 24.38 -4.68
N LEU A 190 18.52 24.00 -4.45
CA LEU A 190 19.36 24.71 -3.48
C LEU A 190 19.49 26.13 -4.03
N HIS A 191 18.76 27.07 -3.42
CA HIS A 191 19.04 28.49 -3.62
C HIS A 191 20.45 28.74 -3.07
N ILE A 192 21.42 28.79 -3.98
CA ILE A 192 22.80 29.24 -3.74
C ILE A 192 22.78 30.76 -3.57
#